data_AF-A0A5C5FL95-F1
#
_entry.id   AF-A0A5C5FL95-F1
#
_cell.length_a   1.000
_cell.length_b   1.000
_cell.length_c   1.000
_cell.angle_alpha   90.00
_cell.angle_beta   90.00
_cell.angle_gamma   90.00
#
_symmetry.space_group_name_H-M   'P 1'
#
loop_
_entity.id
_entity.type
_entity.pdbx_description
1 polymer ?
#
loop_
_entity_poly.entity_id
_entity_poly.type
_entity_poly.pdbx_seq_one_letter_code
_entity_poly.pdbx_strand_id
1 'polypeptide(L)'
;GDYEAAVREAEEASRISAVLYPSENHDAGKSLRLQQQYFWVAASLHDICRRFRKLREPWTAFPDYNAIQLNDTHPTLAIPEFMRILVDEEGQDWDTAWDITKRTFAYTNHTVLPEALEKWAVPLVEWLLPRHMQIIYDINLFFLESVEAKFPGDRARLARMSLIEEGFPKRVRMAHLAVIGSHKVNGVAELHSDLVKTQLFPDFVEFFGKDLFTNVTNGITARRWLYQALTPPRPHSSDRAVMQYADEIWNVEPVAVCD
;
A
#
# COMPACT_ATOMS: atom_id res chain seq x y z
N GLY A 1 1.14 43.08 14.44
CA GLY A 1 0.30 42.62 13.33
C GLY A 1 1.20 42.04 12.27
N ASP A 2 1.70 40.83 12.51
CA ASP A 2 2.44 40.07 11.49
C ASP A 2 1.41 39.25 10.72
N TYR A 3 0.93 39.84 9.61
CA TYR A 3 -0.11 39.25 8.78
C TYR A 3 0.39 38.01 8.04
N GLU A 4 1.68 37.90 7.75
CA GLU A 4 2.27 36.72 7.11
C GLU A 4 2.30 35.53 8.07
N ALA A 5 2.69 35.75 9.33
CA ALA A 5 2.62 34.71 10.36
C ALA A 5 1.17 34.24 10.62
N ALA A 6 0.19 35.13 10.49
CA ALA A 6 -1.22 34.81 10.74
C ALA A 6 -1.85 33.86 9.70
N VAL A 7 -1.31 33.81 8.48
CA VAL A 7 -1.83 32.94 7.39
C VAL A 7 -0.95 31.71 7.15
N ARG A 8 0.30 31.74 7.65
CA ARG A 8 1.30 30.69 7.43
C ARG A 8 0.78 29.30 7.74
N GLU A 9 0.17 29.07 8.90
CA GLU A 9 -0.34 27.76 9.31
C GLU A 9 -1.35 27.17 8.31
N ALA A 10 -2.28 28.00 7.81
CA ALA A 10 -3.26 27.58 6.83
C ALA A 10 -2.63 27.27 5.46
N GLU A 11 -1.62 28.04 5.06
CA GLU A 11 -0.84 27.76 3.84
C GLU A 11 -0.05 26.45 4.00
N GLU A 12 0.58 26.22 5.15
CA GLU A 12 1.35 25.00 5.40
C GLU A 12 0.48 23.75 5.28
N ALA A 13 -0.70 23.78 5.89
CA ALA A 13 -1.68 22.70 5.80
C ALA A 13 -2.18 22.49 4.36
N SER A 14 -2.46 23.58 3.65
CA SER A 14 -2.98 23.52 2.26
C SER A 14 -1.97 22.93 1.28
N ARG A 15 -0.65 23.07 1.54
CA ARG A 15 0.41 22.47 0.70
C ARG A 15 0.29 20.95 0.61
N ILE A 16 -0.22 20.28 1.65
CA ILE A 16 -0.38 18.83 1.67
C ILE A 16 -1.29 18.37 0.52
N SER A 17 -2.38 19.07 0.22
CA SER A 17 -3.29 18.68 -0.87
C SER A 17 -3.12 19.48 -2.16
N ALA A 18 -2.06 20.30 -2.28
CA ALA A 18 -1.92 21.25 -3.39
C ALA A 18 -1.44 20.63 -4.71
N VAL A 19 -0.50 19.68 -4.65
CA VAL A 19 0.16 19.11 -5.84
C VAL A 19 0.27 17.60 -5.70
N LEU A 20 -0.04 16.87 -6.78
CA LEU A 20 0.18 15.43 -6.89
C LEU A 20 1.64 15.16 -7.25
N TYR A 21 2.32 14.29 -6.48
CA TYR A 21 3.74 13.95 -6.62
C TYR A 21 4.69 15.17 -6.60
N PRO A 22 4.84 15.83 -5.43
CA PRO A 22 5.81 16.91 -5.29
C PRO A 22 7.24 16.42 -5.56
N SER A 23 8.10 17.31 -6.05
CA SER A 23 9.50 16.99 -6.32
C SER A 23 10.22 16.52 -5.06
N GLU A 24 10.90 15.38 -5.13
CA GLU A 24 11.63 14.76 -4.01
C GLU A 24 13.14 15.02 -4.06
N ASN A 25 13.59 15.90 -4.95
CA ASN A 25 15.01 16.19 -5.16
C ASN A 25 15.66 16.91 -3.96
N HIS A 26 14.86 17.37 -3.00
CA HIS A 26 15.31 18.03 -1.77
C HIS A 26 14.53 17.53 -0.55
N ASP A 27 15.10 17.71 0.64
CA ASP A 27 14.54 17.15 1.89
C ASP A 27 13.13 17.65 2.21
N ALA A 28 12.83 18.93 1.94
CA ALA A 28 11.49 19.46 2.14
C ALA A 28 10.43 18.77 1.26
N GLY A 29 10.82 18.30 0.06
CA GLY A 29 9.93 17.59 -0.86
C GLY A 29 9.66 16.16 -0.42
N LYS A 30 10.70 15.47 0.07
CA LYS A 30 10.57 14.15 0.71
C LYS A 30 9.68 14.22 1.96
N SER A 31 9.89 15.23 2.80
CA SER A 31 9.07 15.48 3.98
C SER A 31 7.60 15.73 3.58
N LEU A 32 7.36 16.60 2.59
CA LEU A 32 6.02 16.86 2.09
C LEU A 32 5.34 15.59 1.54
N ARG A 33 6.04 14.77 0.76
CA ARG A 33 5.48 13.51 0.23
C ARG A 33 5.11 12.54 1.35
N LEU A 34 5.94 12.42 2.39
CA LEU A 34 5.63 11.58 3.55
C LEU A 34 4.42 12.13 4.34
N GLN A 35 4.34 13.45 4.51
CA GLN A 35 3.18 14.12 5.10
C GLN A 35 1.90 13.86 4.30
N GLN A 36 1.96 13.94 2.96
CA GLN A 36 0.84 13.62 2.08
C GLN A 36 0.35 12.19 2.28
N GLN A 37 1.27 11.23 2.21
CA GLN A 37 1.01 9.80 2.44
C GLN A 37 0.31 9.58 3.77
N TYR A 38 0.90 10.10 4.85
CA TYR A 38 0.34 9.94 6.17
C TYR A 38 -1.03 10.62 6.31
N PHE A 39 -1.19 11.83 5.77
CA PHE A 39 -2.44 12.58 5.87
C PHE A 39 -3.61 11.82 5.26
N TRP A 40 -3.49 11.31 4.02
CA TRP A 40 -4.61 10.59 3.42
C TRP A 40 -4.84 9.24 4.10
N VAL A 41 -3.77 8.57 4.56
CA VAL A 41 -3.87 7.28 5.27
C VAL A 41 -4.64 7.46 6.58
N ALA A 42 -4.22 8.42 7.41
CA ALA A 42 -4.83 8.67 8.71
C ALA A 42 -6.29 9.08 8.56
N ALA A 43 -6.59 10.00 7.63
CA ALA A 43 -7.96 10.41 7.35
C ALA A 43 -8.84 9.24 6.88
N SER A 44 -8.31 8.38 5.98
CA SER A 44 -9.04 7.23 5.45
C SER A 44 -9.32 6.18 6.52
N LEU A 45 -8.31 5.82 7.33
CA LEU A 45 -8.47 4.84 8.40
C LEU A 45 -9.41 5.35 9.49
N HIS A 46 -9.32 6.63 9.85
CA HIS A 46 -10.25 7.21 10.82
C HIS A 46 -11.70 7.15 10.32
N ASP A 47 -11.95 7.38 9.03
CA ASP A 47 -13.29 7.21 8.47
C ASP A 47 -13.77 5.76 8.47
N ILE A 48 -12.93 4.81 8.04
CA ILE A 48 -13.23 3.38 8.04
C ILE A 48 -13.56 2.91 9.46
N CYS A 49 -12.70 3.22 10.43
CA CYS A 49 -12.89 2.89 11.84
C CYS A 49 -14.18 3.51 12.40
N ARG A 50 -14.44 4.79 12.10
CA ARG A 50 -15.69 5.47 12.49
C ARG A 50 -16.93 4.77 11.93
N ARG A 51 -16.89 4.28 10.68
CA ARG A 51 -17.99 3.50 10.09
C ARG A 51 -18.15 2.15 10.78
N PHE A 52 -17.05 1.44 11.06
CA PHE A 52 -17.08 0.15 11.76
C PHE A 52 -17.63 0.27 13.19
N ARG A 53 -17.18 1.28 13.97
CA ARG A 53 -17.67 1.52 15.35
C ARG A 53 -19.20 1.67 15.43
N LYS A 54 -19.87 2.11 14.36
CA LYS A 54 -21.35 2.21 14.32
C LYS A 54 -22.04 0.85 14.29
N LEU A 55 -21.37 -0.19 13.82
CA LEU A 55 -21.88 -1.56 13.83
C LEU A 55 -21.94 -2.14 15.25
N ARG A 56 -21.15 -1.59 16.18
CA ARG A 56 -21.01 -2.06 17.58
C ARG A 56 -20.54 -3.52 17.69
N GLU A 57 -19.82 -3.99 16.68
CA GLU A 57 -19.15 -5.29 16.66
C GLU A 57 -17.78 -5.19 17.37
N PRO A 58 -17.25 -6.30 17.92
CA PRO A 58 -15.89 -6.32 18.46
C PRO A 58 -14.84 -6.13 17.37
N TRP A 59 -13.70 -5.52 17.69
CA TRP A 59 -12.61 -5.28 16.75
C TRP A 59 -12.07 -6.54 16.06
N THR A 60 -12.16 -7.70 16.71
CA THR A 60 -11.77 -9.00 16.13
C THR A 60 -12.56 -9.36 14.86
N ALA A 61 -13.78 -8.81 14.71
CA ALA A 61 -14.63 -8.97 13.53
C ALA A 61 -14.32 -7.94 12.43
N PHE A 62 -13.45 -6.95 12.67
CA PHE A 62 -13.13 -5.91 11.68
C PHE A 62 -12.77 -6.44 10.29
N PRO A 63 -11.93 -7.50 10.14
CA PRO A 63 -11.55 -8.03 8.84
C PRO A 63 -12.71 -8.68 8.06
N ASP A 64 -13.80 -9.07 8.75
CA ASP A 64 -14.97 -9.69 8.10
C ASP A 64 -15.84 -8.64 7.39
N TYR A 65 -15.68 -7.36 7.76
CA TYR A 65 -16.44 -6.24 7.19
C TYR A 65 -15.60 -5.32 6.31
N ASN A 66 -14.28 -5.33 6.45
CA ASN A 66 -13.39 -4.37 5.79
C ASN A 66 -12.17 -5.09 5.19
N ALA A 67 -11.98 -4.91 3.89
CA ALA A 67 -10.76 -5.25 3.18
C ALA A 67 -10.11 -3.95 2.68
N ILE A 68 -8.82 -3.76 2.94
CA ILE A 68 -8.06 -2.57 2.53
C ILE A 68 -6.96 -2.97 1.56
N GLN A 69 -7.08 -2.51 0.31
CA GLN A 69 -6.09 -2.74 -0.73
C GLN A 69 -5.06 -1.62 -0.76
N LEU A 70 -3.79 -1.97 -0.57
CA LEU A 70 -2.64 -1.09 -0.75
C LEU A 70 -2.19 -1.16 -2.21
N ASN A 71 -2.45 -0.10 -2.98
CA ASN A 71 -1.97 0.00 -4.36
C ASN A 71 -0.59 0.66 -4.37
N ASP A 72 0.42 -0.15 -4.66
CA ASP A 72 1.83 0.19 -4.48
C ASP A 72 2.17 0.52 -3.00
N THR A 73 3.37 1.06 -2.76
CA THR A 73 3.90 1.32 -1.42
C THR A 73 3.43 2.63 -0.77
N HIS A 74 2.77 3.51 -1.54
CA HIS A 74 2.35 4.81 -1.07
C HIS A 74 1.45 4.79 0.18
N PRO A 75 0.44 3.91 0.31
CA PRO A 75 -0.42 3.86 1.48
C PRO A 75 0.11 2.91 2.57
N THR A 76 1.35 2.42 2.50
CA THR A 76 1.86 1.40 3.43
C THR A 76 1.86 1.87 4.89
N LEU A 77 1.94 3.18 5.16
CA LEU A 77 1.76 3.73 6.51
C LEU A 77 0.41 3.39 7.14
N ALA A 78 -0.57 2.90 6.37
CA ALA A 78 -1.84 2.42 6.89
C ALA A 78 -1.66 1.22 7.84
N ILE A 79 -0.65 0.38 7.63
CA ILE A 79 -0.36 -0.75 8.51
C ILE A 79 0.02 -0.26 9.91
N PRO A 80 1.09 0.55 10.10
CA PRO A 80 1.44 1.05 11.43
C PRO A 80 0.41 2.04 12.00
N GLU A 81 -0.32 2.81 11.18
CA GLU A 81 -1.40 3.67 11.69
C GLU A 81 -2.58 2.84 12.21
N PHE A 82 -2.95 1.75 11.55
CA PHE A 82 -4.02 0.90 12.04
C PHE A 82 -3.60 0.16 13.32
N MET A 83 -2.35 -0.31 13.40
CA MET A 83 -1.79 -0.83 14.64
C MET A 83 -1.82 0.22 15.76
N ARG A 84 -1.46 1.48 15.47
CA ARG A 84 -1.53 2.59 16.44
C ARG A 84 -2.96 2.79 16.95
N ILE A 85 -3.95 2.83 16.07
CA ILE A 85 -5.37 2.97 16.47
C ILE A 85 -5.79 1.80 17.36
N LEU A 86 -5.53 0.56 16.93
CA LEU A 86 -5.96 -0.63 17.66
C LEU A 86 -5.30 -0.73 19.05
N VAL A 87 -3.99 -0.48 19.14
CA VAL A 87 -3.24 -0.61 20.39
C VAL A 87 -3.42 0.61 21.29
N ASP A 88 -3.17 1.82 20.77
CA ASP A 88 -3.07 3.02 21.60
C ASP A 88 -4.44 3.63 21.92
N GLU A 89 -5.43 3.53 21.02
CA GLU A 89 -6.76 4.12 21.20
C GLU A 89 -7.82 3.11 21.62
N GLU A 90 -7.81 1.92 21.02
CA GLU A 90 -8.83 0.89 21.24
C GLU A 90 -8.41 -0.18 22.27
N GLY A 91 -7.19 -0.06 22.81
CA GLY A 91 -6.69 -0.89 23.91
C GLY A 91 -6.57 -2.38 23.58
N GLN A 92 -6.44 -2.74 22.30
CA GLN A 92 -6.15 -4.12 21.90
C GLN A 92 -4.72 -4.49 22.29
N ASP A 93 -4.51 -5.73 22.73
CA ASP A 93 -3.16 -6.24 22.88
C ASP A 93 -2.47 -6.37 21.50
N TRP A 94 -1.14 -6.37 21.51
CA TRP A 94 -0.34 -6.34 20.28
C TRP A 94 -0.64 -7.50 19.33
N ASP A 95 -0.77 -8.72 19.86
CA ASP A 95 -0.96 -9.92 19.04
C ASP A 95 -2.35 -9.92 18.40
N THR A 96 -3.38 -9.55 19.16
CA THR A 96 -4.74 -9.35 18.64
C THR A 96 -4.79 -8.26 17.58
N ALA A 97 -4.18 -7.10 17.84
CA ALA A 97 -4.13 -5.99 16.89
C ALA A 97 -3.40 -6.37 15.59
N TRP A 98 -2.31 -7.12 15.71
CA TRP A 98 -1.51 -7.56 14.56
C TRP A 98 -2.24 -8.61 13.72
N ASP A 99 -2.97 -9.54 14.34
CA ASP A 99 -3.83 -10.49 13.62
C ASP A 99 -4.92 -9.76 12.80
N ILE A 100 -5.64 -8.83 13.45
CA ILE A 100 -6.67 -8.01 12.79
C ILE A 100 -6.06 -7.25 11.62
N THR A 101 -4.90 -6.61 11.83
CA THR A 101 -4.18 -5.85 10.81
C THR A 101 -3.83 -6.73 9.61
N LYS A 102 -3.16 -7.87 9.82
CA LYS A 102 -2.75 -8.76 8.72
C LYS A 102 -3.96 -9.26 7.92
N ARG A 103 -5.05 -9.64 8.58
CA ARG A 103 -6.28 -10.11 7.90
C ARG A 103 -7.02 -8.99 7.14
N THR A 104 -6.75 -7.72 7.46
CA THR A 104 -7.41 -6.57 6.82
C THR A 104 -6.72 -6.14 5.53
N PHE A 105 -5.38 -6.16 5.49
CA PHE A 105 -4.63 -5.56 4.39
C PHE A 105 -4.21 -6.56 3.31
N ALA A 106 -4.32 -6.13 2.05
CA ALA A 106 -3.72 -6.80 0.89
C ALA A 106 -2.90 -5.79 0.08
N TYR A 107 -1.83 -6.24 -0.59
CA TYR A 107 -0.86 -5.37 -1.27
C TYR A 107 -0.72 -5.72 -2.75
N THR A 108 -0.91 -4.74 -3.64
CA THR A 108 -0.61 -4.86 -5.07
C THR A 108 0.70 -4.17 -5.39
N ASN A 109 1.67 -4.93 -5.92
CA ASN A 109 2.92 -4.36 -6.42
C ASN A 109 2.80 -4.01 -7.91
N HIS A 110 3.19 -2.79 -8.27
CA HIS A 110 3.16 -2.28 -9.65
C HIS A 110 4.54 -2.13 -10.30
N THR A 111 5.63 -2.44 -9.60
CA THR A 111 6.99 -2.26 -10.12
C THR A 111 7.95 -3.35 -9.61
N VAL A 112 8.76 -3.86 -10.53
CA VAL A 112 9.86 -4.80 -10.24
C VAL A 112 11.23 -4.11 -10.16
N LEU A 113 11.31 -2.81 -10.46
CA LEU A 113 12.55 -2.04 -10.38
C LEU A 113 12.90 -1.78 -8.91
N PRO A 114 13.99 -2.36 -8.37
CA PRO A 114 14.33 -2.21 -6.94
C PRO A 114 14.54 -0.75 -6.53
N GLU A 115 15.03 0.10 -7.44
CA GLU A 115 15.21 1.53 -7.24
C GLU A 115 13.91 2.31 -7.13
N ALA A 116 12.81 1.76 -7.64
CA ALA A 116 11.48 2.36 -7.57
C ALA A 116 10.74 1.97 -6.28
N LEU A 117 11.25 0.99 -5.51
CA LEU A 117 10.67 0.64 -4.23
C LEU A 117 10.96 1.72 -3.19
N GLU A 118 9.89 2.27 -2.63
CA GLU A 118 9.97 3.39 -1.71
C GLU A 118 10.75 3.03 -0.43
N LYS A 119 11.69 3.91 -0.08
CA LYS A 119 12.46 3.84 1.16
C LYS A 119 12.50 5.20 1.83
N TRP A 120 12.15 5.25 3.11
CA TRP A 120 12.19 6.48 3.90
C TRP A 120 13.38 6.47 4.84
N ALA A 121 14.12 7.58 4.92
CA ALA A 121 15.18 7.71 5.92
C ALA A 121 14.57 7.61 7.32
N VAL A 122 15.12 6.74 8.16
CA VAL A 122 14.65 6.55 9.55
C VAL A 122 14.55 7.88 10.32
N PRO A 123 15.55 8.78 10.28
CA PRO A 123 15.46 10.06 10.98
C PRO A 123 14.28 10.94 10.53
N LEU A 124 13.86 10.84 9.26
CA LEU A 124 12.71 11.58 8.76
C LEU A 124 11.40 11.02 9.34
N VAL A 125 11.27 9.69 9.39
CA VAL A 125 10.10 9.03 9.97
C VAL A 125 10.05 9.26 11.49
N GLU A 126 11.18 9.19 12.19
CA GLU A 126 11.26 9.48 13.63
C GLU A 126 10.86 10.92 13.96
N TRP A 127 11.29 11.88 13.13
CA TRP A 127 10.94 13.29 13.32
C TRP A 127 9.46 13.57 13.05
N LEU A 128 8.91 13.01 11.97
CA LEU A 128 7.53 13.32 11.57
C LEU A 128 6.49 12.43 12.27
N LEU A 129 6.79 11.15 12.45
CA LEU A 129 5.88 10.09 12.89
C LEU A 129 6.52 9.22 13.98
N PRO A 130 6.89 9.79 15.14
CA PRO A 130 7.69 9.11 16.16
C PRO A 130 7.03 7.82 16.68
N ARG A 131 5.70 7.83 16.87
CA ARG A 131 4.97 6.64 17.33
C ARG A 131 4.93 5.55 16.26
N HIS A 132 4.73 5.91 15.00
CA HIS A 132 4.76 4.94 13.89
C HIS A 132 6.13 4.30 13.75
N MET A 133 7.21 5.03 13.97
CA MET A 133 8.54 4.44 13.93
C MET A 133 8.75 3.39 15.02
N GLN A 134 8.24 3.62 16.25
CA GLN A 134 8.27 2.60 17.31
C GLN A 134 7.52 1.34 16.89
N ILE A 135 6.30 1.50 16.35
CA ILE A 135 5.49 0.37 15.85
C ILE A 135 6.22 -0.36 14.71
N ILE A 136 6.85 0.35 13.78
CA ILE A 136 7.65 -0.24 12.69
C ILE A 136 8.83 -1.05 13.25
N TYR A 137 9.51 -0.55 14.28
CA TYR A 137 10.57 -1.31 14.93
C TYR A 137 10.06 -2.56 15.64
N ASP A 138 8.93 -2.49 16.33
CA ASP A 138 8.32 -3.65 16.99
C ASP A 138 7.88 -4.70 15.95
N ILE A 139 7.23 -4.28 14.86
CA ILE A 139 6.91 -5.17 13.72
C ILE A 139 8.18 -5.83 13.20
N ASN A 140 9.27 -5.06 13.02
CA ASN A 140 10.53 -5.58 12.54
C ASN A 140 11.15 -6.60 13.50
N LEU A 141 11.12 -6.31 14.80
CA LEU A 141 11.66 -7.19 15.84
C LEU A 141 10.96 -8.55 15.82
N PHE A 142 9.64 -8.57 15.99
CA PHE A 142 8.87 -9.81 16.03
C PHE A 142 8.95 -10.58 14.71
N PHE A 143 8.97 -9.87 13.58
CA PHE A 143 9.18 -10.50 12.29
C PHE A 143 10.55 -11.18 12.19
N LEU A 144 11.63 -10.49 12.55
CA LEU A 144 12.98 -11.06 12.47
C LEU A 144 13.20 -12.22 13.45
N GLU A 145 12.57 -12.19 14.63
CA GLU A 145 12.54 -13.35 15.54
C GLU A 145 11.88 -14.56 14.89
N SER A 146 10.76 -14.36 14.17
CA SER A 146 10.10 -15.44 13.44
C SER A 146 10.92 -15.97 12.26
N VAL A 147 11.70 -15.10 11.60
CA VAL A 147 12.63 -15.49 10.53
C VAL A 147 13.78 -16.32 11.10
N GLU A 148 14.41 -15.90 12.20
CA GLU A 148 15.49 -16.64 12.86
C GLU A 148 14.99 -18.01 13.37
N ALA A 149 13.77 -18.07 13.91
CA ALA A 149 13.17 -19.33 14.34
C ALA A 149 12.94 -20.30 13.16
N LYS A 150 12.53 -19.80 11.98
CA LYS A 150 12.30 -20.62 10.79
C LYS A 150 13.59 -20.99 10.06
N PHE A 151 14.59 -20.10 10.05
CA PHE A 151 15.86 -20.27 9.35
C PHE A 151 17.06 -20.00 10.29
N PRO A 152 17.30 -20.86 11.29
CA PRO A 152 18.33 -20.61 12.31
C PRO A 152 19.73 -20.42 11.71
N GLY A 153 20.41 -19.35 12.11
CA GLY A 153 21.79 -19.06 11.70
C GLY A 153 21.97 -18.38 10.34
N ASP A 154 20.90 -18.17 9.55
CA ASP A 154 20.97 -17.45 8.27
C ASP A 154 20.90 -15.92 8.48
N ARG A 155 21.99 -15.37 9.02
CA ARG A 155 22.10 -13.92 9.28
C ARG A 155 21.97 -13.06 8.01
N ALA A 156 22.39 -13.59 6.87
CA ALA A 156 22.28 -12.88 5.59
C ALA A 156 20.81 -12.70 5.20
N ARG A 157 19.97 -13.72 5.42
CA ARG A 157 18.52 -13.64 5.21
C ARG A 157 17.85 -12.65 6.15
N LEU A 158 18.21 -12.62 7.44
CA LEU A 158 17.70 -11.60 8.37
C LEU A 158 17.91 -10.17 7.84
N ALA A 159 19.13 -9.88 7.37
CA ALA A 159 19.45 -8.58 6.79
C ALA A 159 18.64 -8.29 5.52
N ARG A 160 18.50 -9.27 4.62
CA ARG A 160 17.71 -9.13 3.39
C ARG A 160 16.22 -8.94 3.65
N MET A 161 15.65 -9.60 4.66
CA MET A 161 14.20 -9.56 4.93
C MET A 161 13.76 -8.44 5.89
N SER A 162 14.67 -7.83 6.66
CA SER A 162 14.36 -6.77 7.62
C SER A 162 13.54 -5.61 7.02
N LEU A 163 12.75 -4.91 7.83
CA LEU A 163 12.11 -3.64 7.47
C LEU A 163 13.12 -2.50 7.41
N ILE A 164 14.19 -2.60 8.21
CA ILE A 164 15.23 -1.58 8.32
C ILE A 164 16.40 -2.01 7.45
N GLU A 165 16.71 -1.18 6.46
CA GLU A 165 17.94 -1.24 5.70
C GLU A 165 19.03 -0.49 6.48
N GLU A 166 20.10 -1.22 6.82
CA GLU A 166 21.28 -0.65 7.46
C GLU A 166 22.06 0.23 6.48
N GLY A 167 22.66 1.31 7.00
CA GLY A 167 23.38 2.30 6.19
C GLY A 167 23.43 3.66 6.87
N PHE A 168 23.93 4.68 6.15
CA PHE A 168 24.03 6.05 6.64
C PHE A 168 23.28 7.02 5.69
N PRO A 169 22.05 7.45 6.03
CA PRO A 169 21.22 7.01 7.16
C PRO A 169 20.58 5.63 6.93
N LYS A 170 20.10 4.99 8.00
CA LYS A 170 19.21 3.83 7.92
C LYS A 170 17.91 4.19 7.19
N ARG A 171 17.27 3.20 6.57
CA ARG A 171 16.02 3.42 5.82
C ARG A 171 14.95 2.37 6.12
N VAL A 172 13.69 2.79 6.15
CA VAL A 172 12.52 1.91 6.21
C VAL A 172 12.17 1.44 4.80
N ARG A 173 12.06 0.13 4.59
CA ARG A 173 11.70 -0.50 3.30
C ARG A 173 10.19 -0.70 3.24
N MET A 174 9.48 0.21 2.56
CA MET A 174 8.01 0.22 2.57
C MET A 174 7.41 -1.00 1.86
N ALA A 175 8.07 -1.51 0.83
CA ALA A 175 7.65 -2.75 0.18
C ALA A 175 7.69 -3.96 1.14
N HIS A 176 8.68 -4.02 2.04
CA HIS A 176 8.76 -5.11 3.01
C HIS A 176 7.67 -5.00 4.06
N LEU A 177 7.40 -3.77 4.53
CA LEU A 177 6.30 -3.50 5.47
C LEU A 177 4.94 -3.89 4.86
N ALA A 178 4.72 -3.56 3.59
CA ALA A 178 3.51 -3.94 2.88
C ALA A 178 3.35 -5.48 2.79
N VAL A 179 4.41 -6.21 2.43
CA VAL A 179 4.38 -7.68 2.36
C VAL A 179 4.13 -8.31 3.74
N ILE A 180 4.83 -7.85 4.78
CA ILE A 180 4.74 -8.41 6.13
C ILE A 180 3.38 -8.14 6.78
N GLY A 181 2.80 -6.97 6.55
CA GLY A 181 1.52 -6.56 7.14
C GLY A 181 0.28 -6.96 6.34
N SER A 182 0.43 -7.72 5.25
CA SER A 182 -0.69 -8.10 4.38
C SER A 182 -0.92 -9.62 4.34
N HIS A 183 -2.17 -10.05 4.21
CA HIS A 183 -2.53 -11.47 4.04
C HIS A 183 -2.50 -11.95 2.58
N LYS A 184 -2.40 -11.03 1.62
CA LYS A 184 -2.17 -11.31 0.19
C LYS A 184 -1.30 -10.25 -0.45
N VAL A 185 -0.46 -10.69 -1.38
CA VAL A 185 0.35 -9.84 -2.26
C VAL A 185 0.05 -10.25 -3.70
N ASN A 186 -0.22 -9.29 -4.59
CA ASN A 186 -0.44 -9.60 -6.00
C ASN A 186 0.38 -8.73 -6.95
N GLY A 187 0.76 -9.33 -8.07
CA GLY A 187 1.22 -8.59 -9.24
C GLY A 187 0.08 -8.25 -10.20
N VAL A 188 0.41 -7.50 -11.25
CA VAL A 188 -0.55 -6.88 -12.20
C VAL A 188 -0.57 -7.50 -13.60
N ALA A 189 0.25 -8.53 -13.82
CA ALA A 189 0.30 -9.37 -15.01
C ALA A 189 1.02 -10.67 -14.63
N GLU A 190 0.76 -11.77 -15.34
CA GLU A 190 1.32 -13.09 -14.99
C GLU A 190 2.85 -13.08 -14.91
N LEU A 191 3.52 -12.60 -15.95
CA LEU A 191 4.98 -12.43 -15.97
C LEU A 191 5.47 -11.51 -14.84
N HIS A 192 4.75 -10.42 -14.58
CA HIS A 192 5.10 -9.50 -13.49
C HIS A 192 5.02 -10.19 -12.13
N SER A 193 3.95 -10.94 -11.88
CA SER A 193 3.76 -11.72 -10.65
C SER A 193 4.86 -12.77 -10.47
N ASP A 194 5.34 -13.38 -11.55
CA ASP A 194 6.50 -14.29 -11.50
C ASP A 194 7.80 -13.58 -11.14
N LEU A 195 8.05 -12.38 -11.67
CA LEU A 195 9.21 -11.56 -11.29
C LEU A 195 9.13 -11.09 -9.84
N VAL A 196 7.93 -10.71 -9.36
CA VAL A 196 7.71 -10.37 -7.94
C VAL A 196 8.09 -11.54 -7.04
N LYS A 197 7.72 -12.78 -7.39
CA LYS A 197 8.06 -13.98 -6.63
C LYS A 197 9.53 -14.37 -6.72
N THR A 198 10.13 -14.28 -7.91
CA THR A 198 11.46 -14.87 -8.19
C THR A 198 12.63 -13.89 -8.01
N GLN A 199 12.40 -12.59 -8.20
CA GLN A 199 13.45 -11.58 -8.15
C GLN A 199 13.26 -10.61 -6.99
N LEU A 200 12.02 -10.13 -6.78
CA LEU A 200 11.77 -9.06 -5.81
C LEU A 200 11.66 -9.57 -4.37
N PHE A 201 10.88 -10.64 -4.17
CA PHE A 201 10.57 -11.17 -2.84
C PHE A 201 10.83 -12.69 -2.67
N PRO A 202 11.93 -13.27 -3.20
CA PRO A 202 12.16 -14.72 -3.11
C PRO A 202 12.25 -15.20 -1.65
N ASP A 203 12.94 -14.46 -0.78
CA ASP A 203 13.05 -14.81 0.64
C ASP A 203 11.67 -14.81 1.34
N PHE A 204 10.78 -13.88 0.98
CA PHE A 204 9.42 -13.81 1.53
C PHE A 204 8.52 -14.92 0.99
N VAL A 205 8.68 -15.34 -0.26
CA VAL A 205 7.99 -16.51 -0.82
C VAL A 205 8.38 -17.78 -0.05
N GLU A 206 9.66 -17.95 0.28
CA GLU A 206 10.13 -19.08 1.09
C GLU A 206 9.64 -19.00 2.55
N PHE A 207 9.53 -17.79 3.10
CA PHE A 207 9.08 -17.57 4.48
C PHE A 207 7.55 -17.73 4.65
N PHE A 208 6.74 -17.06 3.85
CA PHE A 208 5.27 -17.07 3.98
C PHE A 208 4.59 -18.17 3.16
N GLY A 209 5.26 -18.70 2.13
CA GLY A 209 4.69 -19.65 1.19
C GLY A 209 4.14 -18.97 -0.08
N LYS A 210 4.00 -19.77 -1.13
CA LYS A 210 3.57 -19.30 -2.46
C LYS A 210 2.14 -18.76 -2.45
N ASP A 211 1.27 -19.27 -1.59
CA ASP A 211 -0.14 -18.88 -1.54
C ASP A 211 -0.35 -17.43 -1.10
N LEU A 212 0.63 -16.80 -0.42
CA LEU A 212 0.58 -15.37 -0.14
C LEU A 212 0.62 -14.54 -1.44
N PHE A 213 1.34 -15.04 -2.46
CA PHE A 213 1.63 -14.32 -3.71
C PHE A 213 0.73 -14.79 -4.84
N THR A 214 -0.10 -13.89 -5.34
CA THR A 214 -1.13 -14.14 -6.36
C THR A 214 -0.93 -13.26 -7.59
N ASN A 215 -1.76 -13.44 -8.61
CA ASN A 215 -1.78 -12.61 -9.81
C ASN A 215 -3.19 -12.11 -10.08
N VAL A 216 -3.34 -10.82 -10.37
CA VAL A 216 -4.56 -10.25 -10.91
C VAL A 216 -4.15 -9.36 -12.08
N THR A 217 -4.37 -9.83 -13.30
CA THR A 217 -3.98 -9.07 -14.50
C THR A 217 -4.82 -7.80 -14.61
N ASN A 218 -4.17 -6.66 -14.81
CA ASN A 218 -4.85 -5.37 -14.96
C ASN A 218 -5.86 -5.38 -16.11
N GLY A 219 -6.93 -4.60 -15.94
CA GLY A 219 -7.95 -4.38 -16.96
C GLY A 219 -8.28 -2.90 -17.13
N ILE A 220 -8.97 -2.59 -18.22
CA ILE A 220 -9.50 -1.26 -18.49
C ILE A 220 -11.02 -1.31 -18.57
N THR A 221 -11.70 -0.25 -18.10
CA THR A 221 -13.17 -0.19 -18.19
C THR A 221 -13.63 0.07 -19.62
N ALA A 222 -14.34 -0.89 -20.22
CA ALA A 222 -14.91 -0.77 -21.55
C ALA A 222 -15.86 0.46 -21.69
N ARG A 223 -16.48 0.89 -20.59
CA ARG A 223 -17.41 2.03 -20.61
C ARG A 223 -16.72 3.33 -21.03
N ARG A 224 -15.47 3.56 -20.59
CA ARG A 224 -14.71 4.74 -21.01
C ARG A 224 -13.94 4.48 -22.31
N TRP A 225 -13.19 3.38 -22.36
CA TRP A 225 -12.20 3.15 -23.41
C TRP A 225 -12.77 2.62 -24.72
N LEU A 226 -14.00 2.08 -24.69
CA LEU A 226 -14.72 1.64 -25.88
C LEU A 226 -15.96 2.51 -26.09
N TYR A 227 -16.92 2.50 -25.17
CA TYR A 227 -18.17 3.23 -25.37
C TYR A 227 -17.93 4.73 -25.48
N GLN A 228 -17.38 5.40 -24.46
CA GLN A 228 -17.22 6.85 -24.52
C GLN A 228 -16.22 7.31 -25.59
N ALA A 229 -15.08 6.61 -25.71
CA ALA A 229 -14.02 7.00 -26.64
C ALA A 229 -14.40 6.76 -28.12
N LEU A 230 -15.17 5.71 -28.40
CA LEU A 230 -15.49 5.28 -29.77
C LEU A 230 -16.95 5.53 -30.17
N THR A 231 -17.81 6.04 -29.27
CA THR A 231 -19.14 6.56 -29.64
C THR A 231 -18.98 7.93 -30.31
N PRO A 232 -19.19 8.05 -31.63
CA PRO A 232 -18.93 9.31 -32.31
C PRO A 232 -20.06 10.32 -32.07
N PRO A 233 -19.79 11.63 -32.08
CA PRO A 233 -20.82 12.60 -32.44
C PRO A 233 -21.00 12.55 -33.98
N ARG A 234 -21.82 11.59 -34.47
CA ARG A 234 -22.29 11.49 -35.88
C ARG A 234 -21.16 11.32 -36.94
N PRO A 235 -21.50 11.27 -38.24
CA PRO A 235 -21.34 10.16 -39.19
C PRO A 235 -19.97 10.13 -39.91
N HIS A 236 -18.88 10.51 -39.26
CA HIS A 236 -17.56 10.63 -39.91
C HIS A 236 -16.38 10.06 -39.10
N SER A 237 -16.58 9.05 -38.25
CA SER A 237 -15.41 8.29 -37.76
C SER A 237 -14.91 7.37 -38.87
N SER A 238 -13.71 7.65 -39.36
CA SER A 238 -12.99 6.84 -40.36
C SER A 238 -12.40 5.54 -39.78
N ASP A 239 -12.81 5.15 -38.57
CA ASP A 239 -12.18 4.06 -37.85
C ASP A 239 -12.79 2.71 -38.25
N ARG A 240 -12.26 2.19 -39.37
CA ARG A 240 -12.67 0.94 -40.00
C ARG A 240 -12.55 -0.26 -39.04
N ALA A 241 -11.61 -0.24 -38.10
CA ALA A 241 -11.43 -1.29 -37.11
C ALA A 241 -12.58 -1.35 -36.11
N VAL A 242 -13.06 -0.20 -35.62
CA VAL A 242 -14.20 -0.16 -34.69
C VAL A 242 -15.47 -0.63 -35.36
N MET A 243 -15.72 -0.20 -36.61
CA MET A 243 -16.88 -0.65 -37.38
C MET A 243 -16.85 -2.15 -37.72
N GLN A 244 -15.65 -2.72 -37.92
CA GLN A 244 -15.48 -4.13 -38.30
C GLN A 244 -15.62 -5.09 -37.12
N TYR A 245 -15.17 -4.68 -35.94
CA TYR A 245 -15.16 -5.54 -34.75
C TYR A 245 -16.14 -5.10 -33.66
N ALA A 246 -16.93 -4.03 -33.87
CA ALA A 246 -17.93 -3.57 -32.91
C ALA A 246 -18.80 -4.74 -32.43
N ASP A 247 -19.38 -5.51 -33.34
CA ASP A 247 -20.29 -6.60 -32.96
C ASP A 247 -19.58 -7.72 -32.18
N GLU A 248 -18.29 -7.98 -32.41
CA GLU A 248 -17.49 -8.93 -31.63
C GLU A 248 -17.16 -8.38 -30.24
N ILE A 249 -16.86 -7.08 -30.14
CA ILE A 249 -16.53 -6.41 -28.88
C ILE A 249 -17.79 -6.22 -28.01
N TRP A 250 -18.95 -5.96 -28.62
CA TRP A 250 -20.21 -5.74 -27.91
C TRP A 250 -20.93 -7.04 -27.54
N ASN A 251 -20.65 -8.16 -28.21
CA ASN A 251 -21.21 -9.49 -27.89
C ASN A 251 -20.28 -10.36 -27.03
N VAL A 252 -19.28 -9.79 -26.35
CA VAL A 252 -18.51 -10.57 -25.37
C VAL A 252 -19.43 -10.92 -24.20
N GLU A 253 -19.78 -12.20 -24.09
CA GLU A 253 -20.52 -12.68 -22.93
C GLU A 253 -19.73 -12.39 -21.64
N PRO A 254 -20.40 -11.95 -20.56
CA PRO A 254 -19.73 -11.77 -19.28
C PRO A 254 -19.04 -13.08 -18.90
N VAL A 255 -17.74 -13.02 -18.62
CA VAL A 255 -17.02 -14.15 -18.03
C VAL A 255 -17.72 -14.48 -16.72
N ALA A 256 -18.30 -15.68 -16.63
CA ALA A 256 -18.88 -16.18 -15.40
C ALA A 256 -17.81 -16.11 -14.31
N VAL A 257 -18.06 -15.31 -13.27
CA VAL A 257 -17.27 -15.35 -12.05
C VAL A 257 -17.71 -16.62 -11.35
N CYS A 258 -16.84 -17.63 -11.31
CA CYS A 258 -17.10 -18.84 -10.53
C CYS A 258 -17.19 -18.47 -9.04
N ASP A 259 -18.27 -18.90 -8.38
CA ASP A 259 -18.47 -18.80 -6.93
C ASP A 259 -17.40 -19.55 -6.13
#